data_AF-A0A9E3X1H7-F1
#
_entry.id   AF-A0A9E3X1H7-F1
#
_cell.length_a   1.000
_cell.length_b   1.000
_cell.length_c   1.000
_cell.angle_alpha   90.00
_cell.angle_beta   90.00
_cell.angle_gamma   90.00
#
_symmetry.space_group_name_H-M   'P 1'
#
loop_
_entity.id
_entity.type
_entity.pdbx_description
1 polymer ?
#
loop_
_entity_poly.entity_id
_entity_poly.type
_entity_poly.pdbx_seq_one_letter_code
_entity_poly.pdbx_strand_id
1 'polypeptide(L)'
;MYRTLHSSRSQQRLRCTLLVITLVMAEWLLGGRPRDAIAALSFQTDGPTLTVANNLSVPSGDMVTVPIAFRQNGAQVAGLSLSLDFDQTCLAFNPTDGNGDSVPDAISFDMSPQFFPSVSFSTQDTDGEIDFIIADYSPPLTTFADSDMLITIQFTAVCEPTTPAGISSTIGFSTQPTVSFSDANGQDVFGSTTAGSLLILPAGATSQPGDCNADQRIDAGDLAATVLEIFDGDGNAPNAAAGGTFAGSPACDSNEDAAINAGDLSCLVLIIFNGPGACVAGAAAVDKTAQDQR
;
A
#
# COMPACT_ATOMS: atom_id res chain seq x y z
N MET A 1 4.29 16.57 -40.64
CA MET A 1 3.74 16.62 -39.26
C MET A 1 4.55 15.66 -38.42
N TYR A 2 5.47 16.18 -37.60
CA TYR A 2 6.06 15.60 -36.38
C TYR A 2 7.27 16.50 -36.05
N ARG A 3 7.02 17.55 -35.25
CA ARG A 3 8.07 18.41 -34.70
C ARG A 3 8.26 17.97 -33.26
N THR A 4 9.41 17.37 -33.01
CA THR A 4 9.84 16.80 -31.74
C THR A 4 10.04 17.93 -30.71
N LEU A 5 9.13 18.05 -29.74
CA LEU A 5 9.28 18.85 -28.52
C LEU A 5 10.17 18.09 -27.54
N HIS A 6 11.49 18.16 -27.71
CA HIS A 6 12.46 17.51 -26.81
C HIS A 6 13.71 18.38 -26.54
N SER A 7 13.54 19.69 -26.38
CA SER A 7 14.69 20.60 -26.17
C SER A 7 14.51 21.66 -25.08
N SER A 8 13.37 21.69 -24.37
CA SER A 8 13.15 22.70 -23.32
C SER A 8 13.63 22.26 -21.92
N ARG A 9 13.46 20.99 -21.53
CA ARG A 9 13.79 20.49 -20.18
C ARG A 9 15.31 20.41 -19.90
N SER A 10 16.13 20.17 -20.91
CA SER A 10 17.60 20.15 -20.79
C SER A 10 18.21 21.56 -20.67
N GLN A 11 17.66 22.53 -21.41
CA GLN A 11 18.10 23.93 -21.39
C GLN A 11 17.79 24.64 -20.06
N GLN A 12 16.71 24.29 -19.37
CA GLN A 12 16.38 24.85 -18.04
C GLN A 12 17.31 24.32 -16.94
N ARG A 13 17.64 23.01 -16.94
CA ARG A 13 18.59 22.44 -15.99
C ARG A 13 20.00 23.02 -16.16
N LEU A 14 20.44 23.22 -17.40
CA LEU A 14 21.78 23.77 -17.67
C LEU A 14 21.92 25.26 -17.32
N ARG A 15 20.85 26.06 -17.47
CA ARG A 15 20.86 27.49 -17.16
C ARG A 15 20.83 27.81 -15.66
N CYS A 16 20.16 26.98 -14.84
CA CYS A 16 20.22 27.13 -13.39
C CYS A 16 21.57 26.71 -12.81
N THR A 17 22.16 25.60 -13.28
CA THR A 17 23.46 25.13 -12.76
C THR A 17 24.60 26.09 -13.08
N LEU A 18 24.58 26.75 -14.26
CA LEU A 18 25.64 27.68 -14.64
C LEU A 18 25.56 29.02 -13.88
N LEU A 19 24.37 29.46 -13.46
CA LEU A 19 24.16 30.71 -12.73
C LEU A 19 24.56 30.61 -11.24
N VAL A 20 24.43 29.42 -10.64
CA VAL A 20 24.87 29.17 -9.26
C VAL A 20 26.41 29.07 -9.18
N ILE A 21 27.06 28.48 -10.19
CA ILE A 21 28.54 28.35 -10.20
C ILE A 21 29.25 29.70 -10.42
N THR A 22 28.67 30.62 -11.20
CA THR A 22 29.28 31.95 -11.40
C THR A 22 29.13 32.88 -10.19
N LEU A 23 28.09 32.73 -9.37
CA LEU A 23 27.93 33.51 -8.14
C LEU A 23 28.92 33.07 -7.05
N VAL A 24 29.14 31.76 -6.89
CA VAL A 24 30.09 31.22 -5.89
C VAL A 24 31.55 31.52 -6.24
N MET A 25 31.89 31.63 -7.53
CA MET A 25 33.27 31.95 -7.96
C MET A 25 33.62 33.44 -7.86
N ALA A 26 32.64 34.35 -7.82
CA ALA A 26 32.89 35.79 -7.69
C ALA A 26 33.24 36.20 -6.24
N GLU A 27 32.82 35.44 -5.24
CA GLU A 27 33.04 35.77 -3.82
C GLU A 27 34.40 35.30 -3.27
N TRP A 28 35.14 34.46 -4.00
CA TRP A 28 36.51 34.07 -3.64
C TRP A 28 37.58 35.13 -3.96
N LEU A 29 37.23 36.21 -4.69
CA LEU A 29 38.17 37.27 -5.08
C LEU A 29 38.19 38.49 -4.14
N LEU A 30 37.32 38.56 -3.12
CA LEU A 30 37.17 39.77 -2.28
C LEU A 30 37.39 39.57 -0.77
N GLY A 31 37.88 38.40 -0.32
CA GLY A 31 38.43 38.26 1.04
C GLY A 31 37.46 38.53 2.21
N GLY A 32 36.15 38.53 1.97
CA GLY A 32 35.14 38.60 3.02
C GLY A 32 34.93 37.22 3.62
N ARG A 33 35.02 37.09 4.95
CA ARG A 33 34.55 35.87 5.65
C ARG A 33 33.01 35.87 5.58
N PRO A 34 32.35 34.91 4.91
CA PRO A 34 30.90 34.83 5.01
C PRO A 34 30.55 34.24 6.37
N ARG A 35 30.01 35.08 7.26
CA ARG A 35 29.11 34.67 8.33
C ARG A 35 27.69 34.75 7.78
N ASP A 36 27.38 33.93 6.79
CA ASP A 36 26.01 33.82 6.29
C ASP A 36 25.71 32.36 6.05
N ALA A 37 24.62 31.92 6.68
CA ALA A 37 24.12 30.57 6.65
C ALA A 37 23.84 30.17 5.19
N ILE A 38 24.59 29.20 4.68
CA ILE A 38 24.14 28.43 3.54
C ILE A 38 22.93 27.64 4.07
N ALA A 39 21.73 28.15 3.84
CA ALA A 39 20.52 27.36 3.97
C ALA A 39 20.68 26.18 3.01
N ALA A 40 20.94 25.00 3.57
CA ALA A 40 20.89 23.78 2.81
C ALA A 40 19.48 23.66 2.23
N LEU A 41 19.36 23.77 0.91
CA LEU A 41 18.18 23.30 0.19
C LEU A 41 18.18 21.78 0.37
N SER A 42 17.55 21.32 1.44
CA SER A 42 17.15 19.92 1.60
C SER A 42 16.12 19.64 0.52
N PHE A 43 16.53 18.99 -0.57
CA PHE A 43 15.58 18.21 -1.35
C PHE A 43 15.09 17.11 -0.42
N GLN A 44 13.83 17.20 0.01
CA GLN A 44 13.19 16.12 0.74
C GLN A 44 13.06 14.95 -0.24
N THR A 45 13.87 13.92 -0.03
CA THR A 45 14.01 12.80 -0.98
C THR A 45 12.94 11.73 -0.83
N ASP A 46 12.06 11.83 0.17
CA ASP A 46 10.82 11.05 0.24
C ASP A 46 9.66 12.00 0.53
N GLY A 47 8.80 12.17 -0.48
CA GLY A 47 7.49 12.81 -0.30
C GLY A 47 6.53 11.87 0.46
N PRO A 48 5.32 12.33 0.82
CA PRO A 48 4.33 11.46 1.43
C PRO A 48 3.97 10.30 0.48
N THR A 49 3.60 9.17 1.04
CA THR A 49 3.17 8.00 0.28
C THR A 49 1.77 7.54 0.68
N LEU A 50 1.04 7.04 -0.31
CA LEU A 50 -0.15 6.23 -0.10
C LEU A 50 0.06 4.84 -0.68
N THR A 51 -0.35 3.81 0.06
CA THR A 51 -0.20 2.43 -0.36
C THR A 51 -1.52 1.71 -0.13
N VAL A 52 -2.12 1.19 -1.19
CA VAL A 52 -3.21 0.22 -1.06
C VAL A 52 -2.58 -1.12 -0.68
N ALA A 53 -3.14 -1.81 0.31
CA ALA A 53 -2.63 -3.10 0.72
C ALA A 53 -2.59 -4.13 -0.43
N ASN A 54 -1.58 -4.97 -0.38
CA ASN A 54 -1.37 -6.10 -1.27
C ASN A 54 -1.49 -7.41 -0.49
N ASN A 55 -1.47 -8.53 -1.23
CA ASN A 55 -1.48 -9.88 -0.67
C ASN A 55 -2.72 -10.19 0.21
N LEU A 56 -3.79 -9.42 0.03
CA LEU A 56 -5.08 -9.77 0.60
C LEU A 56 -5.66 -10.95 -0.18
N SER A 57 -6.34 -11.86 0.51
CA SER A 57 -7.14 -12.90 -0.12
C SER A 57 -8.53 -12.96 0.48
N VAL A 58 -9.52 -13.32 -0.35
CA VAL A 58 -10.92 -13.43 0.07
C VAL A 58 -11.63 -14.51 -0.75
N PRO A 59 -12.42 -15.39 -0.15
CA PRO A 59 -13.28 -16.30 -0.90
C PRO A 59 -14.37 -15.55 -1.68
N SER A 60 -14.77 -16.10 -2.83
CA SER A 60 -15.91 -15.56 -3.57
C SER A 60 -17.18 -15.56 -2.70
N GLY A 61 -17.92 -14.46 -2.77
CA GLY A 61 -19.12 -14.20 -1.97
C GLY A 61 -18.85 -13.53 -0.62
N ASP A 62 -17.61 -13.55 -0.12
CA ASP A 62 -17.23 -12.95 1.15
C ASP A 62 -16.84 -11.47 1.00
N MET A 63 -16.83 -10.77 2.14
CA MET A 63 -16.38 -9.38 2.22
C MET A 63 -14.91 -9.31 2.64
N VAL A 64 -14.21 -8.32 2.10
CA VAL A 64 -12.83 -7.99 2.46
C VAL A 64 -12.70 -6.52 2.80
N THR A 65 -11.90 -6.22 3.82
CA THR A 65 -11.51 -4.85 4.16
C THR A 65 -10.14 -4.57 3.56
N VAL A 66 -10.06 -3.56 2.70
CA VAL A 66 -8.84 -3.13 2.02
C VAL A 66 -8.32 -1.86 2.70
N PRO A 67 -7.21 -1.92 3.45
CA PRO A 67 -6.61 -0.73 4.04
C PRO A 67 -5.74 0.03 3.03
N ILE A 68 -5.76 1.36 3.17
CA ILE A 68 -4.86 2.29 2.49
C ILE A 68 -4.00 2.94 3.55
N ALA A 69 -2.72 2.62 3.52
CA ALA A 69 -1.73 3.19 4.43
C ALA A 69 -1.25 4.55 3.93
N PHE A 70 -0.91 5.42 4.86
CA PHE A 70 -0.30 6.71 4.62
C PHE A 70 1.01 6.85 5.42
N ARG A 71 2.02 7.42 4.78
CA ARG A 71 3.28 7.84 5.42
C ARG A 71 3.59 9.27 5.03
N GLN A 72 3.84 10.13 6.02
CA GLN A 72 4.16 11.54 5.79
C GLN A 72 5.55 11.75 5.19
N ASN A 73 6.51 10.91 5.59
CA ASN A 73 7.94 11.08 5.27
C ASN A 73 8.44 12.50 5.54
N GLY A 74 7.96 13.11 6.63
CA GLY A 74 8.32 14.46 7.08
C GLY A 74 7.64 15.62 6.34
N ALA A 75 6.71 15.35 5.42
CA ALA A 75 6.15 16.38 4.54
C ALA A 75 5.04 17.24 5.18
N GLN A 76 4.58 16.92 6.39
CA GLN A 76 3.55 17.69 7.12
C GLN A 76 2.27 17.93 6.29
N VAL A 77 1.75 16.87 5.69
CA VAL A 77 0.54 16.91 4.85
C VAL A 77 -0.68 17.26 5.70
N ALA A 78 -1.48 18.22 5.26
CA ALA A 78 -2.72 18.69 5.87
C ALA A 78 -3.94 18.59 4.94
N GLY A 79 -3.76 18.16 3.70
CA GLY A 79 -4.85 17.90 2.76
C GLY A 79 -4.49 16.81 1.76
N LEU A 80 -5.50 16.05 1.35
CA LEU A 80 -5.39 14.91 0.45
C LEU A 80 -6.57 14.92 -0.52
N SER A 81 -6.30 14.71 -1.81
CA SER A 81 -7.33 14.30 -2.77
C SER A 81 -6.82 13.14 -3.60
N LEU A 82 -7.68 12.17 -3.85
CA LEU A 82 -7.37 10.97 -4.62
C LEU A 82 -8.64 10.41 -5.24
N SER A 83 -8.46 9.61 -6.27
CA SER A 83 -9.50 8.79 -6.87
C SER A 83 -8.99 7.36 -6.98
N LEU A 84 -9.84 6.38 -6.72
CA LEU A 84 -9.51 4.95 -6.75
C LEU A 84 -10.21 4.27 -7.91
N ASP A 85 -9.44 3.42 -8.59
CA ASP A 85 -9.88 2.51 -9.64
C ASP A 85 -9.88 1.08 -9.07
N PHE A 86 -10.96 0.33 -9.31
CA PHE A 86 -11.05 -1.07 -8.91
C PHE A 86 -11.77 -1.92 -9.95
N ASP A 87 -11.45 -3.22 -9.99
CA ASP A 87 -12.13 -4.13 -10.91
C ASP A 87 -13.60 -4.37 -10.51
N GLN A 88 -14.50 -3.57 -11.06
CA GLN A 88 -15.95 -3.66 -10.84
C GLN A 88 -16.57 -4.97 -11.32
N THR A 89 -15.85 -5.78 -12.11
CA THR A 89 -16.33 -7.10 -12.54
C THR A 89 -16.11 -8.16 -11.46
N CYS A 90 -15.11 -7.94 -10.60
CA CYS A 90 -14.73 -8.86 -9.54
C CYS A 90 -15.01 -8.36 -8.13
N LEU A 91 -15.19 -7.06 -7.94
CA LEU A 91 -15.48 -6.44 -6.65
C LEU A 91 -16.75 -5.60 -6.72
N ALA A 92 -17.60 -5.76 -5.71
CA ALA A 92 -18.78 -4.94 -5.52
C ALA A 92 -18.58 -4.01 -4.31
N PHE A 93 -18.72 -2.72 -4.54
CA PHE A 93 -18.72 -1.68 -3.51
C PHE A 93 -20.17 -1.36 -3.09
N ASN A 94 -20.41 -1.20 -1.78
CA ASN A 94 -21.70 -0.79 -1.25
C ASN A 94 -21.73 0.72 -0.97
N PRO A 95 -22.42 1.55 -1.77
CA PRO A 95 -22.44 3.00 -1.60
C PRO A 95 -23.46 3.50 -0.58
N THR A 96 -24.06 2.61 0.22
CA THR A 96 -25.07 2.99 1.21
C THR A 96 -24.45 3.86 2.29
N ASP A 97 -25.00 5.05 2.49
CA ASP A 97 -24.76 5.91 3.65
C ASP A 97 -25.99 5.79 4.57
N GLY A 98 -25.92 4.87 5.54
CA GLY A 98 -27.01 4.60 6.47
C GLY A 98 -27.09 5.59 7.62
N ASN A 99 -25.99 6.30 7.92
CA ASN A 99 -25.89 7.20 9.07
C ASN A 99 -26.12 8.69 8.69
N GLY A 100 -26.08 9.03 7.40
CA GLY A 100 -26.32 10.35 6.83
C GLY A 100 -25.14 11.32 6.93
N ASP A 101 -23.91 10.84 7.10
CA ASP A 101 -22.70 11.66 7.21
C ASP A 101 -22.04 11.98 5.85
N SER A 102 -22.68 11.57 4.75
CA SER A 102 -22.19 11.71 3.37
C SER A 102 -20.92 10.90 3.05
N VAL A 103 -20.62 9.89 3.86
CA VAL A 103 -19.61 8.85 3.59
C VAL A 103 -20.34 7.50 3.53
N PRO A 104 -20.10 6.67 2.50
CA PRO A 104 -20.62 5.31 2.49
C PRO A 104 -20.17 4.50 3.72
N ASP A 105 -21.06 3.73 4.35
CA ASP A 105 -20.77 2.92 5.55
C ASP A 105 -19.67 1.87 5.32
N ALA A 106 -19.41 1.53 4.05
CA ALA A 106 -18.32 0.64 3.64
C ALA A 106 -16.93 1.30 3.76
N ILE A 107 -16.84 2.58 4.10
CA ILE A 107 -15.61 3.34 4.22
C ILE A 107 -15.45 3.83 5.66
N SER A 108 -14.26 3.67 6.23
CA SER A 108 -13.92 4.31 7.50
C SER A 108 -12.52 4.91 7.47
N PHE A 109 -12.28 5.88 8.36
CA PHE A 109 -11.04 6.66 8.40
C PHE A 109 -10.38 6.56 9.77
N ASP A 110 -9.05 6.41 9.78
CA ASP A 110 -8.20 6.51 10.98
C ASP A 110 -7.42 7.83 10.94
N MET A 111 -8.06 8.90 11.43
CA MET A 111 -7.50 10.25 11.41
C MET A 111 -8.04 11.13 12.54
N SER A 112 -7.40 12.28 12.76
CA SER A 112 -7.87 13.28 13.71
C SER A 112 -9.30 13.75 13.37
N PRO A 113 -10.18 13.99 14.36
CA PRO A 113 -11.54 14.50 14.12
C PRO A 113 -11.58 15.92 13.55
N GLN A 114 -10.43 16.58 13.37
CA GLN A 114 -10.33 17.88 12.70
C GLN A 114 -10.42 17.77 11.18
N PHE A 115 -10.19 16.58 10.62
CA PHE A 115 -10.33 16.33 9.19
C PHE A 115 -11.79 16.10 8.81
N PHE A 116 -12.18 16.65 7.67
CA PHE A 116 -13.48 16.48 7.06
C PHE A 116 -13.32 15.69 5.76
N PRO A 117 -13.70 14.40 5.73
CA PRO A 117 -13.72 13.63 4.49
C PRO A 117 -14.97 13.96 3.66
N SER A 118 -14.81 13.90 2.35
CA SER A 118 -15.89 13.90 1.37
C SER A 118 -15.62 12.75 0.42
N VAL A 119 -16.62 11.90 0.20
CA VAL A 119 -16.52 10.74 -0.69
C VAL A 119 -17.60 10.79 -1.76
N SER A 120 -17.24 10.57 -3.01
CA SER A 120 -18.19 10.30 -4.09
C SER A 120 -17.96 8.94 -4.70
N PHE A 121 -19.03 8.30 -5.14
CA PHE A 121 -18.98 7.05 -5.88
C PHE A 121 -19.83 7.15 -7.14
N SER A 122 -19.29 6.70 -8.28
CA SER A 122 -19.97 6.64 -9.57
C SER A 122 -19.66 5.34 -10.28
N THR A 123 -20.68 4.52 -10.56
CA THR A 123 -20.51 3.32 -11.40
C THR A 123 -20.28 3.65 -12.88
N GLN A 124 -20.37 4.92 -13.29
CA GLN A 124 -20.14 5.36 -14.66
C GLN A 124 -18.72 5.92 -14.87
N ASP A 125 -18.03 6.19 -13.77
CA ASP A 125 -16.62 6.57 -13.79
C ASP A 125 -15.82 5.27 -13.70
N THR A 126 -15.33 4.79 -14.85
CA THR A 126 -14.62 3.50 -14.93
C THR A 126 -13.10 3.66 -14.78
N ASP A 127 -12.65 4.87 -14.42
CA ASP A 127 -11.25 5.20 -14.22
C ASP A 127 -11.08 6.12 -13.01
N GLY A 128 -11.72 5.75 -11.90
CA GLY A 128 -11.80 6.58 -10.71
C GLY A 128 -13.16 6.51 -10.01
N GLU A 129 -13.71 5.31 -9.82
CA GLU A 129 -15.08 5.14 -9.32
C GLU A 129 -15.33 5.81 -7.97
N ILE A 130 -14.30 5.88 -7.11
CA ILE A 130 -14.40 6.40 -5.74
C ILE A 130 -13.44 7.57 -5.56
N ASP A 131 -13.97 8.78 -5.41
CA ASP A 131 -13.17 9.97 -5.14
C ASP A 131 -13.21 10.38 -3.68
N PHE A 132 -12.08 10.88 -3.20
CA PHE A 132 -11.93 11.37 -1.85
C PHE A 132 -11.34 12.77 -1.87
N ILE A 133 -11.87 13.62 -1.01
CA ILE A 133 -11.22 14.85 -0.56
C ILE A 133 -11.20 14.81 0.96
N ILE A 134 -10.02 14.97 1.56
CA ILE A 134 -9.85 14.99 3.00
C ILE A 134 -9.00 16.19 3.37
N ALA A 135 -9.54 17.11 4.16
CA ALA A 135 -8.81 18.29 4.60
C ALA A 135 -9.29 18.77 5.97
N ASP A 136 -8.41 19.46 6.68
CA ASP A 136 -8.79 20.34 7.77
C ASP A 136 -9.14 21.73 7.18
N TYR A 137 -10.24 22.33 7.62
CA TYR A 137 -10.68 23.66 7.17
C TYR A 137 -10.49 24.75 8.24
N SER A 138 -9.89 24.42 9.40
CA SER A 138 -9.77 25.31 10.55
C SER A 138 -8.31 25.63 10.88
N PRO A 139 -7.75 26.75 10.38
CA PRO A 139 -6.38 27.16 10.71
C PRO A 139 -6.11 27.32 12.22
N PRO A 140 -4.93 26.92 12.73
CA PRO A 140 -3.83 26.29 11.99
C PRO A 140 -4.19 24.88 11.54
N LEU A 141 -3.89 24.55 10.28
CA LEU A 141 -4.27 23.26 9.70
C LEU A 141 -3.56 22.11 10.40
N THR A 142 -4.33 21.10 10.77
CA THR A 142 -3.84 19.84 11.33
C THR A 142 -3.15 19.01 10.26
N THR A 143 -2.07 18.31 10.62
CA THR A 143 -1.38 17.40 9.70
C THR A 143 -1.76 15.95 9.99
N PHE A 144 -1.79 15.10 8.95
CA PHE A 144 -2.06 13.67 9.08
C PHE A 144 -0.98 12.98 9.93
N ALA A 145 -1.31 11.91 10.65
CA ALA A 145 -0.30 11.04 11.24
C ALA A 145 0.01 9.87 10.28
N ASP A 146 1.17 9.24 10.41
CA ASP A 146 1.40 7.94 9.76
C ASP A 146 0.36 6.94 10.26
N SER A 147 -0.33 6.25 9.34
CA SER A 147 -1.33 5.23 9.66
C SER A 147 -1.26 4.09 8.64
N ASP A 148 -1.35 2.85 9.11
CA ASP A 148 -1.48 1.67 8.25
C ASP A 148 -2.88 1.51 7.65
N MET A 149 -3.85 2.28 8.14
CA MET A 149 -5.26 2.17 7.79
C MET A 149 -5.94 3.53 7.76
N LEU A 150 -5.28 4.54 7.17
CA LEU A 150 -5.81 5.90 7.05
C LEU A 150 -7.22 5.88 6.44
N ILE A 151 -7.41 5.08 5.39
CA ILE A 151 -8.70 4.77 4.79
C ILE A 151 -8.85 3.25 4.81
N THR A 152 -10.02 2.75 5.17
CA THR A 152 -10.39 1.34 4.95
C THR A 152 -11.65 1.29 4.10
N ILE A 153 -11.67 0.39 3.13
CA ILE A 153 -12.78 0.22 2.20
C ILE A 153 -13.20 -1.24 2.20
N GLN A 154 -14.49 -1.49 2.37
CA GLN A 154 -15.05 -2.84 2.29
C GLN A 154 -15.59 -3.13 0.88
N PHE A 155 -15.15 -4.25 0.32
CA PHE A 155 -15.65 -4.80 -0.94
C PHE A 155 -16.25 -6.19 -0.70
N THR A 156 -17.23 -6.57 -1.53
CA THR A 156 -17.66 -7.97 -1.67
C THR A 156 -17.00 -8.57 -2.91
N ALA A 157 -16.38 -9.75 -2.78
CA ALA A 157 -15.83 -10.46 -3.93
C ALA A 157 -16.94 -11.18 -4.69
N VAL A 158 -17.07 -10.91 -5.99
CA VAL A 158 -18.18 -11.44 -6.83
C VAL A 158 -17.71 -12.29 -8.00
N CYS A 159 -16.42 -12.28 -8.32
CA CYS A 159 -15.85 -13.22 -9.30
C CYS A 159 -15.86 -14.64 -8.74
N GLU A 160 -16.04 -15.64 -9.61
CA GLU A 160 -16.15 -17.06 -9.24
C GLU A 160 -14.97 -17.87 -9.84
N PRO A 161 -13.83 -17.96 -9.13
CA PRO A 161 -12.70 -18.75 -9.60
C PRO A 161 -13.04 -20.25 -9.63
N THR A 162 -12.63 -20.93 -10.70
CA THR A 162 -12.84 -22.38 -10.86
C THR A 162 -11.63 -23.23 -10.46
N THR A 163 -10.54 -22.60 -10.04
CA THR A 163 -9.29 -23.25 -9.65
C THR A 163 -8.83 -22.74 -8.28
N PRO A 164 -8.07 -23.53 -7.51
CA PRO A 164 -7.49 -23.08 -6.24
C PRO A 164 -6.62 -21.83 -6.36
N ALA A 165 -6.07 -21.59 -7.56
CA ALA A 165 -5.27 -20.42 -7.87
C ALA A 165 -5.99 -19.07 -7.73
N GLY A 166 -7.33 -19.07 -7.74
CA GLY A 166 -8.09 -17.85 -7.62
C GLY A 166 -8.01 -16.94 -8.86
N ILE A 167 -8.50 -15.71 -8.70
CA ILE A 167 -8.45 -14.61 -9.67
C ILE A 167 -7.86 -13.40 -8.96
N SER A 168 -6.82 -12.79 -9.52
CA SER A 168 -6.26 -11.54 -9.00
C SER A 168 -7.06 -10.34 -9.51
N SER A 169 -7.47 -9.47 -8.59
CA SER A 169 -8.21 -8.24 -8.81
C SER A 169 -7.37 -7.06 -8.35
N THR A 170 -7.24 -6.02 -9.18
CA THR A 170 -6.45 -4.84 -8.86
C THR A 170 -7.29 -3.76 -8.18
N ILE A 171 -6.65 -3.02 -7.26
CA ILE A 171 -7.20 -1.80 -6.68
C ILE A 171 -6.07 -0.76 -6.72
N GLY A 172 -6.28 0.31 -7.48
CA GLY A 172 -5.25 1.29 -7.79
C GLY A 172 -5.71 2.72 -7.58
N PHE A 173 -4.75 3.63 -7.61
CA PHE A 173 -5.04 5.06 -7.69
C PHE A 173 -5.27 5.43 -9.16
N SER A 174 -6.32 6.19 -9.42
CA SER A 174 -6.58 6.73 -10.75
C SER A 174 -5.43 7.65 -11.19
N THR A 175 -5.27 7.74 -12.52
CA THR A 175 -4.39 8.73 -13.14
C THR A 175 -5.12 10.01 -13.54
N GLN A 176 -6.46 10.03 -13.44
CA GLN A 176 -7.32 11.12 -13.84
C GLN A 176 -8.55 11.20 -12.91
N PRO A 177 -8.46 11.91 -11.77
CA PRO A 177 -7.32 12.69 -11.28
C PRO A 177 -6.25 11.81 -10.60
N THR A 178 -4.98 12.21 -10.73
CA THR A 178 -3.92 11.67 -9.88
C THR A 178 -4.07 12.15 -8.44
N VAL A 179 -3.54 11.37 -7.50
CA VAL A 179 -3.39 11.78 -6.10
C VAL A 179 -2.65 13.12 -5.99
N SER A 180 -3.12 13.99 -5.10
CA SER A 180 -2.44 15.22 -4.72
C SER A 180 -2.46 15.44 -3.21
N PHE A 181 -1.40 16.06 -2.70
CA PHE A 181 -1.18 16.34 -1.28
C PHE A 181 -0.96 17.84 -1.10
N SER A 182 -1.44 18.39 0.01
CA SER A 182 -1.11 19.77 0.40
C SER A 182 -0.51 19.85 1.80
N ASP A 183 0.45 20.74 2.02
CA ASP A 183 1.03 21.02 3.33
C ASP A 183 0.09 21.86 4.21
N ALA A 184 0.50 22.14 5.46
CA ALA A 184 -0.24 22.98 6.39
C ALA A 184 -0.39 24.47 5.97
N ASN A 185 0.28 24.90 4.89
CA ASN A 185 0.13 26.22 4.28
C ASN A 185 -0.76 26.19 3.02
N GLY A 186 -1.33 25.02 2.66
CA GLY A 186 -2.11 24.82 1.44
C GLY A 186 -1.26 24.77 0.16
N GLN A 187 0.04 24.51 0.27
CA GLN A 187 0.94 24.34 -0.87
C GLN A 187 1.01 22.89 -1.32
N ASP A 188 1.16 22.67 -2.62
CA ASP A 188 1.30 21.33 -3.21
C ASP A 188 2.56 20.61 -2.69
N VAL A 189 2.40 19.33 -2.39
CA VAL A 189 3.46 18.45 -1.90
C VAL A 189 3.57 17.26 -2.85
N PHE A 190 4.74 17.09 -3.45
CA PHE A 190 5.00 15.93 -4.30
C PHE A 190 5.05 14.66 -3.44
N GLY A 191 4.18 13.69 -3.75
CA GLY A 191 4.16 12.38 -3.12
C GLY A 191 4.15 11.24 -4.15
N SER A 192 4.08 10.01 -3.67
CA SER A 192 3.99 8.81 -4.50
C SER A 192 2.92 7.84 -4.02
N THR A 193 2.56 6.90 -4.89
CA THR A 193 1.47 5.96 -4.64
C THR A 193 1.87 4.56 -5.05
N THR A 194 1.39 3.57 -4.30
CA THR A 194 1.56 2.14 -4.60
C THR A 194 0.17 1.50 -4.69
N ALA A 195 -0.15 0.92 -5.85
CA ALA A 195 -1.39 0.17 -6.04
C ALA A 195 -1.34 -1.18 -5.32
N GLY A 196 -2.52 -1.72 -5.03
CA GLY A 196 -2.73 -2.97 -4.32
C GLY A 196 -3.33 -4.04 -5.22
N SER A 197 -3.45 -5.24 -4.66
CA SER A 197 -4.12 -6.36 -5.31
C SER A 197 -4.75 -7.26 -4.27
N LEU A 198 -5.83 -7.91 -4.70
CA LEU A 198 -6.62 -8.83 -3.92
C LEU A 198 -6.75 -10.13 -4.70
N LEU A 199 -6.44 -11.25 -4.07
CA LEU A 199 -6.71 -12.57 -4.64
C LEU A 199 -8.08 -13.07 -4.22
N ILE A 200 -8.96 -13.28 -5.19
CA ILE A 200 -10.27 -13.88 -4.98
C ILE A 200 -10.12 -15.39 -5.12
N LEU A 201 -10.49 -16.14 -4.08
CA LEU A 201 -10.43 -17.59 -4.04
C LEU A 201 -11.80 -18.21 -4.38
N PRO A 202 -11.88 -19.50 -4.75
CA PRO A 202 -13.16 -20.18 -4.89
C PRO A 202 -14.05 -20.05 -3.65
N ALA A 203 -15.37 -20.02 -3.84
CA ALA A 203 -16.32 -19.96 -2.72
C ALA A 203 -16.08 -21.13 -1.73
N GLY A 204 -16.03 -20.80 -0.44
CA GLY A 204 -15.79 -21.77 0.63
C GLY A 204 -14.33 -22.23 0.78
N ALA A 205 -13.38 -21.64 0.03
CA ALA A 205 -11.97 -21.74 0.37
C ALA A 205 -11.71 -21.06 1.73
N THR A 206 -10.81 -21.62 2.53
CA THR A 206 -10.37 -21.01 3.79
C THR A 206 -9.17 -20.12 3.51
N SER A 207 -9.26 -18.83 3.82
CA SER A 207 -8.10 -17.93 3.89
C SER A 207 -7.32 -18.12 5.20
N GLN A 208 -7.41 -19.30 5.82
CA GLN A 208 -6.91 -19.49 7.18
C GLN A 208 -5.38 -19.66 7.14
N PRO A 209 -4.59 -18.75 7.74
CA PRO A 209 -3.14 -18.84 7.70
C PRO A 209 -2.66 -20.20 8.22
N GLY A 210 -1.84 -20.88 7.41
CA GLY A 210 -1.35 -22.23 7.67
C GLY A 210 -1.97 -23.35 6.82
N ASP A 211 -3.09 -23.12 6.11
CA ASP A 211 -3.74 -24.13 5.23
C ASP A 211 -3.17 -24.07 3.80
N CYS A 212 -1.88 -24.39 3.67
CA CYS A 212 -1.12 -24.22 2.44
C CYS A 212 -1.59 -25.15 1.31
N ASN A 213 -2.16 -26.32 1.62
CA ASN A 213 -2.70 -27.24 0.61
C ASN A 213 -4.20 -27.03 0.30
N ALA A 214 -4.83 -26.07 0.98
CA ALA A 214 -6.25 -25.70 0.86
C ALA A 214 -7.23 -26.87 1.10
N ASP A 215 -6.88 -27.81 1.99
CA ASP A 215 -7.75 -28.93 2.37
C ASP A 215 -8.66 -28.62 3.58
N GLN A 216 -8.64 -27.36 4.04
CA GLN A 216 -9.43 -26.83 5.16
C GLN A 216 -9.00 -27.37 6.53
N ARG A 217 -7.78 -27.89 6.63
CA ARG A 217 -7.16 -28.30 7.88
C ARG A 217 -5.78 -27.69 7.97
N ILE A 218 -5.35 -27.44 9.20
CA ILE A 218 -3.97 -27.06 9.47
C ILE A 218 -3.31 -28.24 10.17
N ASP A 219 -2.59 -29.04 9.42
CA ASP A 219 -1.92 -30.24 9.89
C ASP A 219 -0.54 -30.47 9.23
N ALA A 220 0.00 -31.68 9.37
CA ALA A 220 1.32 -31.99 8.84
C ALA A 220 1.39 -31.97 7.30
N GLY A 221 0.24 -32.09 6.61
CA GLY A 221 0.12 -31.92 5.17
C GLY A 221 0.56 -30.52 4.73
N ASP A 222 0.22 -29.50 5.51
CA ASP A 222 0.57 -28.11 5.20
C ASP A 222 2.06 -27.82 5.33
N LEU A 223 2.77 -28.54 6.22
CA LEU A 223 4.22 -28.40 6.32
C LEU A 223 4.90 -28.87 5.03
N ALA A 224 4.44 -29.99 4.48
CA ALA A 224 4.95 -30.48 3.20
C ALA A 224 4.57 -29.55 2.06
N ALA A 225 3.33 -29.04 2.05
CA ALA A 225 2.87 -28.07 1.06
C ALA A 225 3.69 -26.78 1.09
N THR A 226 3.93 -26.21 2.27
CA THR A 226 4.72 -24.98 2.44
C THR A 226 6.17 -25.18 1.98
N VAL A 227 6.76 -26.36 2.22
CA VAL A 227 8.08 -26.67 1.67
C VAL A 227 8.06 -26.78 0.16
N LEU A 228 7.04 -27.42 -0.43
CA LEU A 228 6.93 -27.54 -1.88
C LEU A 228 6.79 -26.17 -2.52
N GLU A 229 5.93 -25.33 -1.95
CA GLU A 229 5.69 -23.94 -2.31
C GLU A 229 6.97 -23.09 -2.35
N ILE A 230 7.74 -23.07 -1.26
CA ILE A 230 8.99 -22.28 -1.14
C ILE A 230 9.99 -22.56 -2.30
N PHE A 231 9.93 -23.74 -2.92
CA PHE A 231 10.87 -24.17 -3.95
C PHE A 231 10.23 -24.38 -5.33
N ASP A 232 9.00 -23.90 -5.54
CA ASP A 232 8.22 -24.29 -6.71
C ASP A 232 8.47 -23.41 -7.97
N GLY A 233 9.09 -22.25 -7.78
CA GLY A 233 9.62 -21.37 -8.83
C GLY A 233 8.76 -20.16 -9.23
N ASP A 234 7.69 -19.82 -8.51
CA ASP A 234 6.81 -18.68 -8.87
C ASP A 234 7.04 -17.39 -8.06
N GLY A 235 7.84 -17.45 -7.00
CA GLY A 235 8.17 -16.31 -6.16
C GLY A 235 8.06 -16.66 -4.70
N ASN A 236 7.81 -15.65 -3.85
CA ASN A 236 7.53 -15.86 -2.43
C ASN A 236 6.36 -15.00 -1.96
N ALA A 237 5.63 -14.36 -2.87
CA ALA A 237 4.47 -13.56 -2.49
C ALA A 237 3.25 -14.49 -2.30
N PRO A 238 2.37 -14.26 -1.31
CA PRO A 238 1.21 -15.10 -1.08
C PRO A 238 0.28 -15.23 -2.29
N ASN A 239 0.17 -14.17 -3.09
CA ASN A 239 -0.63 -14.18 -4.32
C ASN A 239 0.05 -14.91 -5.50
N ALA A 240 1.32 -15.26 -5.38
CA ALA A 240 2.03 -16.04 -6.38
C ALA A 240 1.73 -17.53 -6.25
N ALA A 241 1.41 -18.00 -5.03
CA ALA A 241 1.54 -19.40 -4.58
C ALA A 241 0.84 -20.51 -5.37
N ALA A 242 0.03 -20.16 -6.35
CA ALA A 242 -0.60 -21.14 -7.22
C ALA A 242 0.05 -21.21 -8.62
N GLY A 243 1.11 -20.44 -8.85
CA GLY A 243 1.69 -20.18 -10.16
C GLY A 243 2.80 -21.13 -10.55
N GLY A 244 3.44 -21.80 -9.60
CA GLY A 244 4.63 -22.61 -9.85
C GLY A 244 4.37 -24.09 -10.03
N THR A 245 5.36 -24.91 -9.68
CA THR A 245 5.28 -26.37 -9.87
C THR A 245 4.44 -27.07 -8.82
N PHE A 246 4.15 -26.41 -7.70
CA PHE A 246 3.19 -26.82 -6.70
C PHE A 246 2.07 -25.78 -6.68
N ALA A 247 0.81 -26.21 -6.75
CA ALA A 247 -0.29 -25.25 -6.68
C ALA A 247 -0.69 -25.07 -5.21
N GLY A 248 0.11 -24.29 -4.48
CA GLY A 248 -0.19 -23.87 -3.12
C GLY A 248 -1.32 -22.86 -3.05
N SER A 249 -1.59 -22.41 -1.83
CA SER A 249 -2.59 -21.39 -1.54
C SER A 249 -1.91 -20.16 -0.90
N PRO A 250 -2.52 -18.97 -0.92
CA PRO A 250 -1.98 -17.82 -0.18
C PRO A 250 -1.84 -18.06 1.32
N ALA A 251 -2.59 -19.03 1.87
CA ALA A 251 -2.49 -19.39 3.27
C ALA A 251 -1.16 -20.08 3.64
N CYS A 252 -0.28 -20.36 2.67
CA CYS A 252 1.10 -20.73 2.95
C CYS A 252 1.85 -19.62 3.73
N ASP A 253 1.43 -18.36 3.63
CA ASP A 253 1.88 -17.25 4.49
C ASP A 253 1.21 -17.35 5.87
N SER A 254 1.75 -18.24 6.70
CA SER A 254 1.19 -18.59 7.99
C SER A 254 1.39 -17.48 9.03
N ASN A 255 2.45 -16.68 8.88
CA ASN A 255 2.78 -15.60 9.82
C ASN A 255 2.30 -14.22 9.35
N GLU A 256 1.63 -14.16 8.20
CA GLU A 256 1.03 -12.97 7.60
C GLU A 256 2.05 -11.83 7.43
N ASP A 257 3.30 -12.17 7.09
CA ASP A 257 4.38 -11.19 6.86
C ASP A 257 4.54 -10.81 5.38
N ALA A 258 3.61 -11.27 4.54
CA ALA A 258 3.57 -11.06 3.10
C ALA A 258 4.72 -11.75 2.32
N ALA A 259 5.40 -12.72 2.91
CA ALA A 259 6.44 -13.49 2.26
C ALA A 259 6.45 -14.98 2.68
N ILE A 260 6.09 -15.89 1.77
CA ILE A 260 6.19 -17.33 1.98
C ILE A 260 7.66 -17.76 2.05
N ASN A 261 8.13 -18.10 3.25
CA ASN A 261 9.51 -18.46 3.54
C ASN A 261 9.63 -19.38 4.78
N ALA A 262 10.84 -19.55 5.31
CA ALA A 262 11.09 -20.41 6.47
C ALA A 262 10.41 -19.91 7.78
N GLY A 263 10.04 -18.63 7.83
CA GLY A 263 9.21 -18.04 8.88
C GLY A 263 7.86 -18.74 8.98
N ASP A 264 7.23 -19.01 7.85
CA ASP A 264 5.93 -19.70 7.77
C ASP A 264 5.99 -21.12 8.27
N LEU A 265 7.05 -21.87 7.93
CA LEU A 265 7.25 -23.22 8.47
C LEU A 265 7.31 -23.20 10.01
N SER A 266 8.02 -22.22 10.57
CA SER A 266 8.14 -22.08 12.02
C SER A 266 6.81 -21.70 12.67
N CYS A 267 6.07 -20.81 12.01
CA CYS A 267 4.77 -20.34 12.42
C CYS A 267 3.70 -21.44 12.36
N LEU A 268 3.66 -22.18 11.26
CA LEU A 268 2.78 -23.32 11.03
C LEU A 268 2.99 -24.41 12.09
N VAL A 269 4.25 -24.72 12.44
CA VAL A 269 4.53 -25.63 13.57
C VAL A 269 3.90 -25.12 14.87
N LEU A 270 4.00 -23.82 15.17
CA LEU A 270 3.35 -23.26 16.36
C LEU A 270 1.83 -23.38 16.29
N ILE A 271 1.21 -23.11 15.14
CA ILE A 271 -0.24 -23.22 14.95
C ILE A 271 -0.71 -24.67 15.14
N ILE A 272 0.00 -25.65 14.55
CA ILE A 272 -0.33 -27.08 14.67
C ILE A 272 -0.31 -27.55 16.13
N PHE A 273 0.71 -27.16 16.90
CA PHE A 273 0.90 -27.69 18.26
C PHE A 273 0.19 -26.88 19.35
N ASN A 274 0.01 -25.57 19.16
CA ASN A 274 -0.51 -24.67 20.19
C ASN A 274 -1.86 -24.02 19.81
N GLY A 275 -2.37 -24.30 18.61
CA GLY A 275 -3.66 -23.84 18.12
C GLY A 275 -3.62 -22.50 17.35
N PRO A 276 -4.77 -22.07 16.80
CA PRO A 276 -4.90 -20.81 16.07
C PRO A 276 -4.44 -19.61 16.91
N GLY A 277 -3.63 -18.72 16.33
CA GLY A 277 -3.09 -17.53 17.01
C GLY A 277 -1.84 -17.77 17.87
N ALA A 278 -1.31 -19.00 17.91
CA ALA A 278 -0.03 -19.29 18.57
C ALA A 278 1.17 -18.62 17.87
N CYS A 279 0.99 -18.27 16.61
CA CYS A 279 1.90 -17.44 15.85
C CYS A 279 1.30 -16.03 15.78
N VAL A 280 2.08 -15.03 16.18
CA VAL A 280 1.71 -13.62 16.07
C VAL A 280 2.60 -13.00 15.01
N ALA A 281 1.98 -12.36 14.02
CA ALA A 281 2.65 -11.53 13.04
C ALA A 281 3.53 -10.49 13.75
N GLY A 282 4.81 -10.40 13.37
CA GLY A 282 5.72 -9.36 13.85
C GLY A 282 6.74 -9.72 14.94
N ALA A 283 7.02 -11.00 15.20
CA ALA A 283 8.26 -11.37 15.89
C ALA A 283 9.44 -11.22 14.92
N ALA A 284 9.93 -9.98 14.78
CA ALA A 284 11.15 -9.64 14.04
C ALA A 284 12.24 -10.68 14.28
N ALA A 285 12.88 -11.12 13.18
CA ALA A 285 14.00 -12.03 13.18
C ALA A 285 14.96 -11.70 14.35
N VAL A 286 15.08 -12.62 15.30
CA VAL A 286 16.11 -12.55 16.33
C VAL A 286 17.45 -12.57 15.61
N ASP A 287 18.12 -11.42 15.60
CA ASP A 287 19.49 -11.26 15.15
C ASP A 287 20.37 -12.31 15.86
N LYS A 288 20.86 -13.28 15.08
CA LYS A 288 21.69 -14.39 15.54
C LYS A 288 23.10 -13.95 15.96
N THR A 289 23.43 -12.65 15.95
CA THR A 289 24.77 -12.20 16.38
C THR A 289 25.00 -12.19 17.90
N ALA A 290 24.00 -12.48 18.73
CA ALA A 290 24.15 -12.41 20.20
C ALA A 290 24.39 -13.75 20.94
N GLN A 291 24.53 -14.90 20.26
CA GLN A 291 24.73 -16.20 20.94
C GLN A 291 26.17 -16.76 20.97
N ASP A 292 27.17 -16.03 20.49
CA ASP A 292 28.55 -16.53 20.46
C ASP A 292 29.47 -15.97 21.58
N GLN A 293 28.92 -15.64 22.76
CA GLN A 293 29.71 -15.21 23.93
C GLN A 293 29.32 -15.82 25.29
N ARG A 294 29.10 -17.14 25.37
CA ARG A 294 29.24 -17.87 26.64
C ARG A 294 29.94 -19.21 26.49
#